data_AF-A0A257QC66-F1
#
_entry.id   AF-A0A257QC66-F1
#
_cell.length_a   1.000
_cell.length_b   1.000
_cell.length_c   1.000
_cell.angle_alpha   90.00
_cell.angle_beta   90.00
_cell.angle_gamma   90.00
#
_symmetry.space_group_name_H-M   'P 1'
#
loop_
_entity.id
_entity.type
_entity.pdbx_description
1 polymer ?
#
loop_
_entity_poly.entity_id
_entity_poly.type
_entity_poly.pdbx_seq_one_letter_code
_entity_poly.pdbx_strand_id
1 'polypeptide(L)'
;MNTDQKTKCPVCGMEVDGDEYQLVHQQMHFAFCSVQCRERFLAHPHLYIGYPGQPAPKQEGQFVLKRRRLHLVQPLTAEEAAQVRELLGKLMGVNAVSVSGDMIEVTYDLLQVGLKELQAVLKDAGTRIGGDWVQRLQYALIHESEEWQLESHEVVPPQHYLS
;
A
#
# COMPACT_ATOMS: atom_id res chain seq x y z
N MET A 1 -10.73 -30.12 -17.19
CA MET A 1 -10.31 -28.78 -17.64
C MET A 1 -9.30 -28.30 -16.62
N ASN A 2 -8.04 -28.12 -17.00
CA ASN A 2 -6.96 -27.78 -16.08
C ASN A 2 -7.14 -26.34 -15.59
N THR A 3 -7.56 -26.17 -14.34
CA THR A 3 -7.71 -24.90 -13.64
C THR A 3 -6.55 -24.70 -12.66
N ASP A 4 -5.32 -24.71 -13.17
CA ASP A 4 -4.12 -24.39 -12.39
C ASP A 4 -3.21 -23.47 -13.20
N GLN A 5 -3.79 -22.36 -13.68
CA GLN A 5 -3.00 -21.29 -14.28
C GLN A 5 -2.69 -20.28 -13.20
N LYS A 6 -1.57 -20.51 -12.49
CA LYS A 6 -1.02 -19.55 -11.55
C LYS A 6 -0.47 -18.34 -12.29
N THR A 7 -0.81 -17.15 -11.81
CA THR A 7 -0.30 -15.88 -12.31
C THR A 7 0.15 -15.01 -11.14
N LYS A 8 0.97 -13.99 -11.40
CA LYS A 8 1.41 -13.05 -10.37
C LYS A 8 0.46 -11.86 -10.32
N CYS A 9 0.01 -11.53 -9.12
CA CYS A 9 -0.66 -10.27 -8.85
C CYS A 9 0.27 -9.10 -9.25
N PRO A 10 -0.15 -8.21 -10.16
CA PRO A 10 0.72 -7.14 -10.67
C PRO A 10 1.08 -6.09 -9.61
N VAL A 11 0.30 -6.03 -8.52
CA VAL A 11 0.50 -5.05 -7.43
C VAL A 11 1.54 -5.52 -6.42
N CYS A 12 1.35 -6.70 -5.85
CA CYS A 12 2.18 -7.22 -4.76
C CYS A 12 3.15 -8.34 -5.19
N GLY A 13 2.97 -8.92 -6.37
CA GLY A 13 3.78 -10.04 -6.87
C GLY A 13 3.40 -11.42 -6.33
N MET A 14 2.40 -11.51 -5.45
CA MET A 14 1.89 -12.78 -4.90
C MET A 14 1.32 -13.66 -6.01
N GLU A 15 1.61 -14.96 -5.96
CA GLU A 15 1.06 -15.95 -6.88
C GLU A 15 -0.39 -16.26 -6.53
N VAL A 16 -1.27 -16.23 -7.52
CA VAL A 16 -2.72 -16.37 -7.37
C VAL A 16 -3.28 -17.27 -8.46
N ASP A 17 -4.44 -17.86 -8.19
CA ASP A 17 -5.20 -18.52 -9.24
C ASP A 17 -5.71 -17.48 -10.25
N GLY A 18 -5.63 -17.84 -11.54
CA GLY A 18 -5.95 -16.93 -12.63
C GLY A 18 -7.40 -16.44 -12.64
N ASP A 19 -8.31 -17.06 -11.89
CA ASP A 19 -9.71 -16.69 -11.72
C ASP A 19 -10.01 -15.87 -10.45
N GLU A 20 -9.00 -15.59 -9.62
CA GLU A 20 -9.18 -14.75 -8.43
C GLU A 20 -9.26 -13.25 -8.77
N TYR A 21 -10.32 -12.61 -8.26
CA TYR A 21 -10.54 -11.15 -8.30
C TYR A 21 -10.31 -10.50 -9.67
N GLN A 22 -10.66 -11.20 -10.76
CA GLN A 22 -10.28 -10.82 -12.13
C GLN A 22 -10.69 -9.39 -12.54
N LEU A 23 -9.89 -8.85 -13.46
CA LEU A 23 -10.18 -7.61 -14.19
C LEU A 23 -9.70 -7.73 -15.64
N VAL A 24 -10.48 -7.19 -16.57
CA VAL A 24 -10.01 -6.92 -17.93
C VAL A 24 -9.66 -5.44 -18.04
N HIS A 25 -8.42 -5.14 -18.42
CA HIS A 25 -7.94 -3.77 -18.65
C HIS A 25 -7.10 -3.75 -19.93
N GLN A 26 -7.40 -2.83 -20.85
CA GLN A 26 -6.73 -2.75 -22.16
C GLN A 26 -6.70 -4.09 -22.92
N GLN A 27 -7.83 -4.83 -22.88
CA GLN A 27 -7.99 -6.16 -23.50
C GLN A 27 -7.08 -7.26 -22.92
N MET A 28 -6.37 -6.98 -21.82
CA MET A 28 -5.57 -7.94 -21.07
C MET A 28 -6.31 -8.40 -19.81
N HIS A 29 -6.18 -9.68 -19.47
CA HIS A 29 -6.76 -10.27 -18.26
C HIS A 29 -5.75 -10.23 -17.12
N PHE A 30 -6.20 -9.74 -15.96
CA PHE A 30 -5.43 -9.69 -14.73
C PHE A 30 -6.17 -10.42 -13.61
N ALA A 31 -5.41 -11.07 -12.73
CA ALA A 31 -5.90 -11.65 -11.47
C ALA A 31 -5.13 -11.02 -10.30
N PHE A 32 -5.78 -10.97 -9.14
CA PHE A 32 -5.26 -10.26 -7.97
C PHE A 32 -5.41 -11.14 -6.73
N CYS A 33 -4.56 -10.94 -5.72
CA CYS A 33 -4.63 -11.72 -4.48
C CYS A 33 -5.74 -11.26 -3.53
N SER A 34 -6.31 -10.09 -3.78
CA SER A 34 -7.33 -9.48 -2.95
C SER A 34 -8.08 -8.41 -3.72
N VAL A 35 -9.29 -8.09 -3.24
CA VAL A 35 -10.08 -6.93 -3.72
C VAL A 35 -9.24 -5.65 -3.66
N GLN A 36 -8.45 -5.48 -2.61
CA GLN A 36 -7.61 -4.30 -2.40
C GLN A 36 -6.52 -4.15 -3.46
N CYS A 37 -5.84 -5.22 -3.85
CA CYS A 37 -4.89 -5.17 -4.96
C CYS A 37 -5.60 -4.80 -6.27
N ARG A 38 -6.80 -5.35 -6.52
CA ARG A 38 -7.59 -4.98 -7.70
C ARG A 38 -7.98 -3.50 -7.70
N GLU A 39 -8.44 -2.97 -6.58
CA GLU A 39 -8.82 -1.56 -6.43
C GLU A 39 -7.64 -0.61 -6.63
N ARG A 40 -6.46 -0.95 -6.07
CA ARG A 40 -5.23 -0.17 -6.26
C ARG A 40 -4.81 -0.14 -7.73
N PHE A 41 -4.89 -1.28 -8.41
CA PHE A 41 -4.62 -1.36 -9.84
C PHE A 41 -5.61 -0.52 -10.65
N LEU A 42 -6.91 -0.57 -10.32
CA LEU A 42 -7.92 0.24 -11.01
C LEU A 42 -7.71 1.74 -10.86
N ALA A 43 -7.24 2.18 -9.69
CA ALA A 43 -7.00 3.59 -9.42
C ALA A 43 -5.82 4.14 -10.25
N HIS A 44 -4.73 3.37 -10.35
CA HIS A 44 -3.48 3.80 -10.99
C HIS A 44 -2.82 2.64 -11.75
N PRO A 45 -3.41 2.15 -12.85
CA PRO A 45 -2.96 0.93 -13.53
C PRO A 45 -1.51 1.06 -14.02
N HIS A 46 -1.11 2.26 -14.42
CA HIS A 46 0.20 2.52 -15.02
C HIS A 46 1.35 2.65 -14.01
N LEU A 47 1.07 2.49 -12.72
CA LEU A 47 2.10 2.17 -11.73
C LEU A 47 2.54 0.71 -11.79
N TYR A 48 1.65 -0.18 -12.26
CA TYR A 48 1.83 -1.62 -12.22
C TYR A 48 2.06 -2.23 -13.60
N ILE A 49 1.50 -1.63 -14.66
CA ILE A 49 1.64 -2.08 -16.04
C ILE A 49 2.08 -0.94 -16.98
N GLY A 50 3.15 -1.19 -17.74
CA GLY A 50 3.67 -0.25 -18.72
C GLY A 50 3.03 -0.38 -20.09
N TYR A 51 3.56 0.40 -21.03
CA TYR A 51 3.28 0.30 -22.47
C TYR A 51 4.39 -0.49 -23.16
N PRO A 52 4.19 -0.97 -24.41
CA PRO A 52 5.25 -1.56 -25.19
C PRO A 52 6.49 -0.64 -25.27
N GLY A 53 7.64 -1.12 -24.78
CA GLY A 53 8.89 -0.34 -24.74
C GLY A 53 9.01 0.66 -23.58
N GLN A 54 8.00 0.75 -22.71
CA GLN A 54 8.00 1.66 -21.56
C GLN A 54 7.40 0.94 -20.33
N PRO A 55 8.21 0.18 -19.57
CA PRO A 55 7.74 -0.55 -18.40
C PRO A 55 7.24 0.40 -17.30
N ALA A 56 6.30 -0.07 -16.48
CA ALA A 56 5.83 0.68 -15.32
C ALA A 56 6.86 0.69 -14.18
N PRO A 57 6.81 1.67 -13.26
CA PRO A 57 7.70 1.73 -12.10
C PRO A 57 7.81 0.40 -11.35
N LYS A 58 6.69 -0.29 -11.12
CA LYS A 58 6.69 -1.59 -10.44
C LYS A 58 7.45 -2.67 -11.22
N GLN A 59 7.35 -2.67 -12.56
CA GLN A 59 8.03 -3.65 -13.42
C GLN A 59 9.54 -3.43 -13.47
N GLU A 60 9.99 -2.19 -13.29
CA GLU A 60 11.41 -1.83 -13.18
C GLU A 60 11.98 -2.02 -11.76
N GLY A 61 11.16 -2.48 -10.81
CA GLY A 61 11.56 -2.62 -9.40
C GLY A 61 11.73 -1.27 -8.69
N GLN A 62 11.13 -0.19 -9.21
CA GLN A 62 11.10 1.10 -8.54
C GLN A 62 10.15 1.04 -7.33
N PHE A 63 10.49 1.82 -6.30
CA PHE A 63 9.68 2.00 -5.10
C PHE A 63 9.23 3.45 -5.01
N VAL A 64 7.96 3.69 -4.66
CA VAL A 64 7.49 5.04 -4.36
C VAL A 64 7.46 5.19 -2.84
N LEU A 65 8.64 5.41 -2.25
CA LEU A 65 8.80 5.45 -0.80
C LEU A 65 8.23 6.74 -0.22
N LYS A 66 7.26 6.61 0.69
CA LYS A 66 6.74 7.69 1.51
C LYS A 66 7.16 7.52 2.95
N ARG A 67 7.66 8.61 3.55
CA ARG A 67 7.91 8.71 4.98
C ARG A 67 6.81 9.53 5.64
N ARG A 68 6.14 8.95 6.64
CA ARG A 68 5.10 9.61 7.44
C ARG A 68 5.49 9.67 8.89
N ARG A 69 5.12 10.79 9.53
CA ARG A 69 5.23 11.01 10.97
C ARG A 69 3.85 11.20 11.54
N LEU A 70 3.54 10.42 12.56
CA LEU A 70 2.27 10.45 13.27
C LEU A 70 2.58 10.89 14.70
N HIS A 71 2.01 12.02 15.10
CA HIS A 71 2.13 12.54 16.46
C HIS A 71 0.94 12.08 17.28
N LEU A 72 1.23 11.40 18.38
CA LEU A 72 0.26 10.95 19.34
C LEU A 72 0.01 12.04 20.38
N VAL A 73 -1.21 12.08 20.93
CA VAL A 73 -1.55 13.03 22.00
C VAL A 73 -0.74 12.78 23.29
N GLN A 74 -0.23 11.56 23.46
CA GLN A 74 0.60 11.17 24.60
C GLN A 74 1.65 10.14 24.17
N PRO A 75 2.81 10.09 24.87
CA PRO A 75 3.87 9.16 24.54
C PRO A 75 3.46 7.71 24.80
N LEU A 76 4.11 6.81 24.04
CA LEU A 76 4.01 5.37 24.24
C LEU A 76 5.02 4.88 25.26
N THR A 77 4.59 3.92 26.06
CA THR A 77 5.49 3.07 26.83
C THR A 77 6.36 2.23 25.89
N ALA A 78 7.46 1.68 26.43
CA ALA A 78 8.35 0.83 25.65
C ALA A 78 7.64 -0.42 25.09
N GLU A 79 6.69 -0.97 25.84
CA GLU A 79 5.90 -2.13 25.44
C GLU A 79 4.92 -1.78 24.31
N GLU A 80 4.14 -0.71 24.46
CA GLU A 80 3.24 -0.23 23.40
C GLU A 80 4.02 0.09 22.11
N ALA A 81 5.17 0.76 22.23
CA ALA A 81 6.04 1.06 21.09
C ALA A 81 6.57 -0.20 20.40
N ALA A 82 6.89 -1.26 21.15
CA ALA A 82 7.31 -2.53 20.58
C ALA A 82 6.17 -3.21 19.80
N GLN A 83 4.95 -3.21 20.35
CA GLN A 83 3.77 -3.78 19.69
C GLN A 83 3.43 -3.04 18.39
N VAL A 84 3.47 -1.70 18.40
CA VAL A 84 3.23 -0.89 17.19
C VAL A 84 4.26 -1.18 16.10
N ARG A 85 5.56 -1.26 16.47
CA ARG A 85 6.64 -1.61 15.53
C ARG A 85 6.43 -2.99 14.92
N GLU A 86 6.10 -3.99 15.73
CA GLU A 86 5.88 -5.35 15.27
C GLU A 86 4.69 -5.43 14.30
N LEU A 87 3.57 -4.77 14.63
CA LEU A 87 2.36 -4.78 13.82
C LEU A 87 2.56 -4.09 12.47
N LEU A 88 3.13 -2.89 12.47
CA LEU A 88 3.40 -2.16 11.23
C LEU A 88 4.48 -2.85 10.38
N GLY A 89 5.51 -3.43 11.00
CA GLY A 89 6.57 -4.14 10.30
C GLY A 89 6.13 -5.42 9.59
N LYS A 90 4.94 -5.96 9.92
CA LYS A 90 4.35 -7.12 9.23
C LYS A 90 3.63 -6.75 7.94
N LEU A 91 3.37 -5.46 7.69
CA LEU A 91 2.77 -5.02 6.44
C LEU A 91 3.77 -5.13 5.29
N MET A 92 3.40 -5.89 4.26
CA MET A 92 4.15 -5.96 3.01
C MET A 92 4.28 -4.57 2.40
N GLY A 93 5.50 -4.09 2.16
CA GLY A 93 5.75 -2.75 1.62
C GLY A 93 6.07 -1.69 2.67
N VAL A 94 6.06 -2.01 3.97
CA VAL A 94 6.68 -1.15 4.99
C VAL A 94 8.18 -1.43 5.04
N ASN A 95 9.00 -0.41 4.81
CA ASN A 95 10.46 -0.51 4.77
C ASN A 95 11.11 -0.18 6.12
N ALA A 96 10.51 0.72 6.90
CA ALA A 96 11.03 1.11 8.20
C ALA A 96 9.91 1.61 9.12
N VAL A 97 10.03 1.30 10.42
CA VAL A 97 9.18 1.84 11.48
C VAL A 97 10.06 2.26 12.65
N SER A 98 9.92 3.50 13.09
CA SER A 98 10.51 3.97 14.34
C SER A 98 9.44 4.58 15.24
N VAL A 99 9.62 4.42 16.54
CA VAL A 99 8.71 4.95 17.55
C VAL A 99 9.57 5.56 18.65
N SER A 100 9.40 6.85 18.91
CA SER A 100 10.16 7.61 19.90
C SER A 100 9.21 8.55 20.64
N GLY A 101 8.99 8.28 21.93
CA GLY A 101 8.03 9.03 22.75
C GLY A 101 6.62 8.99 22.17
N ASP A 102 6.14 10.14 21.71
CA ASP A 102 4.83 10.37 21.10
C ASP A 102 4.85 10.35 19.56
N MET A 103 6.00 10.12 18.93
CA MET A 103 6.13 10.10 17.48
C MET A 103 6.29 8.68 16.95
N ILE A 104 5.44 8.31 15.98
CA ILE A 104 5.63 7.14 15.12
C ILE A 104 6.07 7.62 13.74
N GLU A 105 7.22 7.16 13.25
CA GLU A 105 7.65 7.39 11.87
C GLU A 105 7.62 6.08 11.09
N VAL A 106 6.94 6.06 9.94
CA VAL A 106 6.82 4.90 9.05
C VAL A 106 7.30 5.29 7.65
N THR A 107 8.19 4.50 7.07
CA THR A 107 8.56 4.58 5.66
C THR A 107 8.00 3.37 4.92
N TYR A 108 7.25 3.60 3.84
CA TYR A 108 6.55 2.54 3.11
C TYR A 108 6.43 2.85 1.62
N ASP A 109 6.33 1.80 0.83
CA ASP A 109 6.12 1.85 -0.62
C ASP A 109 4.64 2.11 -0.93
N LEU A 110 4.35 3.29 -1.49
CA LEU A 110 3.01 3.68 -1.94
C LEU A 110 2.49 2.78 -3.04
N LEU A 111 3.29 1.93 -3.67
CA LEU A 111 2.82 0.92 -4.62
C LEU A 111 2.24 -0.33 -3.92
N GLN A 112 2.57 -0.55 -2.65
CA GLN A 112 2.18 -1.77 -1.92
C GLN A 112 1.24 -1.50 -0.74
N VAL A 113 1.38 -0.35 -0.06
CA VAL A 113 0.57 -0.01 1.12
C VAL A 113 -0.05 1.36 0.95
N GLY A 114 -1.36 1.47 1.18
CA GLY A 114 -2.08 2.74 1.22
C GLY A 114 -2.30 3.25 2.64
N LEU A 115 -2.62 4.53 2.78
CA LEU A 115 -2.91 5.16 4.07
C LEU A 115 -3.99 4.41 4.88
N LYS A 116 -5.06 3.95 4.24
CA LYS A 116 -6.15 3.22 4.92
C LYS A 116 -5.67 1.93 5.58
N GLU A 117 -4.72 1.23 4.99
CA GLU A 117 -4.14 -0.01 5.54
C GLU A 117 -3.28 0.30 6.77
N LEU A 118 -2.41 1.31 6.68
CA LEU A 118 -1.63 1.79 7.82
C LEU A 118 -2.55 2.21 8.98
N GLN A 119 -3.63 2.93 8.67
CA GLN A 119 -4.63 3.33 9.66
C GLN A 119 -5.34 2.13 10.29
N ALA A 120 -5.68 1.11 9.51
CA ALA A 120 -6.32 -0.10 10.02
C ALA A 120 -5.38 -0.84 11.00
N VAL A 121 -4.11 -1.03 10.63
CA VAL A 121 -3.14 -1.68 11.53
C VAL A 121 -2.89 -0.88 12.80
N LEU A 122 -2.82 0.45 12.71
CA LEU A 122 -2.72 1.31 13.90
C LEU A 122 -3.96 1.23 14.78
N LYS A 123 -5.17 1.15 14.20
CA LYS A 123 -6.41 0.94 14.97
C LYS A 123 -6.41 -0.43 15.65
N ASP A 124 -5.97 -1.48 14.96
CA ASP A 124 -5.87 -2.84 15.50
C ASP A 124 -4.84 -2.91 16.64
N ALA A 125 -3.69 -2.23 16.51
CA ALA A 125 -2.72 -2.08 17.60
C ALA A 125 -3.39 -1.53 18.87
N GLY A 126 -4.29 -0.57 18.68
CA GLY A 126 -5.10 0.00 19.73
C GLY A 126 -6.00 -0.94 20.48
N THR A 127 -6.63 -1.87 19.77
CA THR A 127 -7.48 -2.88 20.40
C THR A 127 -6.68 -3.82 21.31
N ARG A 128 -5.40 -4.03 20.99
CA ARG A 128 -4.47 -4.87 21.78
C ARG A 128 -3.82 -4.11 22.94
N ILE A 129 -3.52 -2.83 22.73
CA ILE A 129 -2.96 -1.93 23.73
C ILE A 129 -4.02 -1.54 24.77
N GLY A 130 -5.26 -1.31 24.33
CA GLY A 130 -6.38 -0.88 25.17
C GLY A 130 -6.34 0.62 25.54
N GLY A 131 -7.22 1.01 26.47
CA GLY A 131 -7.31 2.37 27.01
C GLY A 131 -7.74 3.43 25.98
N ASP A 132 -7.20 4.65 26.12
CA ASP A 132 -7.58 5.82 25.30
C ASP A 132 -6.95 5.86 23.90
N TRP A 133 -6.44 4.73 23.39
CA TRP A 133 -5.66 4.69 22.15
C TRP A 133 -6.34 5.38 20.96
N VAL A 134 -7.66 5.22 20.81
CA VAL A 134 -8.42 5.85 19.74
C VAL A 134 -8.35 7.39 19.84
N GLN A 135 -8.42 7.95 21.06
CA GLN A 135 -8.20 9.39 21.27
C GLN A 135 -6.74 9.78 21.00
N ARG A 136 -5.77 8.92 21.32
CA ARG A 136 -4.33 9.18 21.07
C ARG A 136 -4.00 9.29 19.58
N LEU A 137 -4.67 8.52 18.73
CA LEU A 137 -4.47 8.50 17.27
C LEU A 137 -5.26 9.56 16.50
N GLN A 138 -6.38 10.06 17.04
CA GLN A 138 -7.36 10.83 16.28
C GLN A 138 -6.78 12.06 15.56
N TYR A 139 -5.77 12.72 16.12
CA TYR A 139 -5.15 13.92 15.54
C TYR A 139 -4.00 13.65 14.56
N ALA A 140 -3.45 12.43 14.53
CA ALA A 140 -2.27 12.12 13.72
C ALA A 140 -2.58 11.97 12.21
N LEU A 141 -3.86 11.84 11.85
CA LEU A 141 -4.30 11.35 10.53
C LEU A 141 -5.21 12.33 9.78
N ILE A 142 -5.42 13.53 10.31
CA ILE A 142 -6.38 14.49 9.79
C ILE A 142 -5.72 15.30 8.65
N HIS A 143 -6.20 15.10 7.41
CA HIS A 143 -5.94 15.90 6.18
C HIS A 143 -4.94 15.42 5.12
N GLU A 144 -4.75 14.12 4.86
CA GLU A 144 -3.78 13.74 3.82
C GLU A 144 -4.23 12.65 2.85
N SER A 145 -4.50 13.04 1.60
CA SER A 145 -4.64 12.11 0.46
C SER A 145 -3.28 11.79 -0.16
N GLU A 146 -3.16 10.61 -0.76
CA GLU A 146 -1.93 10.12 -1.43
C GLU A 146 -2.03 10.17 -2.95
N GLU A 147 -3.20 10.53 -3.47
CA GLU A 147 -3.57 10.47 -4.89
C GLU A 147 -2.62 11.30 -5.76
N TRP A 148 -2.37 12.57 -5.40
CA TRP A 148 -1.43 13.45 -6.11
C TRP A 148 0.00 12.92 -6.18
N GLN A 149 0.43 12.15 -5.19
CA GLN A 149 1.78 11.59 -5.16
C GLN A 149 1.89 10.36 -6.06
N LEU A 150 0.80 9.61 -6.24
CA LEU A 150 0.77 8.44 -7.10
C LEU A 150 0.63 8.82 -8.58
N GLU A 151 -0.22 9.80 -8.90
CA GLU A 151 -0.46 10.27 -10.27
C GLU A 151 0.82 10.74 -10.98
N SER A 152 1.72 11.41 -10.25
CA SER A 152 2.98 11.92 -10.81
C SER A 152 3.97 10.81 -11.20
N HIS A 153 3.75 9.58 -10.72
CA HIS A 153 4.58 8.42 -10.99
C HIS A 153 3.98 7.46 -12.02
N GLU A 154 2.77 7.72 -12.52
CA GLU A 154 2.18 6.90 -13.57
C GLU A 154 2.87 7.08 -14.91
N VAL A 155 3.05 5.98 -15.64
CA VAL A 155 3.50 6.05 -17.03
C VAL A 155 2.37 6.61 -17.90
N VAL A 156 2.64 7.71 -18.59
CA VAL A 156 1.72 8.28 -19.57
C VAL A 156 1.77 7.52 -20.91
N PRO A 157 0.63 7.32 -21.58
CA PRO A 157 0.58 6.65 -22.88
C PRO A 157 1.42 7.37 -23.92
N PRO A 158 2.15 6.62 -24.79
CA PRO A 158 2.79 7.20 -25.96
C PRO A 158 1.77 7.96 -26.83
N GLN A 159 2.22 9.03 -27.50
CA GLN A 159 1.33 9.92 -28.28
C GLN A 159 0.46 9.19 -29.33
N HIS A 160 0.93 8.04 -29.84
CA HIS A 160 0.20 7.23 -30.81
C HIS A 160 -0.93 6.35 -30.21
N TYR A 161 -1.12 6.37 -28.89
CA TYR A 161 -2.25 5.73 -28.18
C TYR A 161 -3.37 6.72 -27.84
N LEU A 162 -3.19 8.03 -28.09
CA LEU A 162 -4.12 9.10 -27.74
C LEU A 162 -5.09 9.49 -28.88
N SER A 163 -5.14 8.68 -29.95
CA SER A 163 -5.92 8.93 -31.17
C SER A 163 -7.13 8.01 -31.30
#